data_AF-A0A077ZKC5-F1
#
_entry.id   AF-A0A077ZKC5-F1
#
_cell.length_a   1.000
_cell.length_b   1.000
_cell.length_c   1.000
_cell.angle_alpha   90.00
_cell.angle_beta   90.00
_cell.angle_gamma   90.00
#
_symmetry.space_group_name_H-M   'P 1'
#
loop_
_entity.id
_entity.type
_entity.pdbx_description
1 polymer ?
#
loop_
_entity_poly.entity_id
_entity_poly.type
_entity_poly.pdbx_seq_one_letter_code
_entity_poly.pdbx_strand_id
1 'polypeptide(L)'
;MTSDKDFFTSLHVDSGATSHMTSDKDFFTSLRPMKATVYLADSNPAQSEGIGERWLFCLTPTGTIKMIHLEEVPYVPSLEGGFLSVQRLMCGGCTVTFKRTTCLIS
;
A
#
# COMPACT_ATOMS: atom_id res chain seq x y z
N MET A 1 -10.14 -22.98 -15.62
CA MET A 1 -10.21 -22.56 -14.21
C MET A 1 -8.85 -22.00 -13.82
N THR A 2 -8.61 -20.72 -14.09
CA THR A 2 -7.55 -19.98 -13.40
C THR A 2 -8.20 -19.37 -12.18
N SER A 3 -7.63 -19.68 -11.02
CA SER A 3 -8.15 -19.37 -9.69
C SER A 3 -8.55 -17.92 -9.58
N ASP A 4 -9.57 -17.71 -8.74
CA ASP A 4 -9.99 -16.42 -8.22
C ASP A 4 -8.79 -15.49 -8.13
N LYS A 5 -8.81 -14.42 -8.93
CA LYS A 5 -8.09 -13.22 -8.54
C LYS A 5 -8.79 -12.82 -7.26
N ASP A 6 -8.27 -13.30 -6.14
CA ASP A 6 -8.61 -12.80 -4.82
C ASP A 6 -8.77 -11.29 -5.01
N PHE A 7 -9.97 -10.80 -4.71
CA PHE A 7 -10.50 -9.48 -5.07
C PHE A 7 -9.77 -8.36 -4.30
N PHE A 8 -8.45 -8.40 -4.27
CA PHE A 8 -7.63 -7.40 -3.64
C PHE A 8 -7.77 -6.10 -4.40
N THR A 9 -7.95 -5.03 -3.64
CA THR A 9 -7.85 -3.67 -4.17
C THR A 9 -6.54 -3.45 -4.92
N SER A 10 -6.61 -2.70 -6.02
CA SER A 10 -5.41 -2.26 -6.74
C SER A 10 -4.62 -1.29 -5.87
N LEU A 11 -3.35 -1.61 -5.60
CA LEU A 11 -2.41 -0.70 -4.98
C LEU A 11 -1.63 0.08 -6.04
N HIS A 12 -1.61 1.40 -5.92
CA HIS A 12 -0.87 2.30 -6.79
C HIS A 12 0.38 2.81 -6.09
N VAL A 13 1.54 2.69 -6.74
CA VAL A 13 2.76 3.35 -6.23
C VAL A 13 2.64 4.85 -6.46
N ASP A 14 2.69 5.62 -5.38
CA ASP A 14 2.44 7.05 -5.43
C ASP A 14 3.54 7.82 -4.66
N SER A 15 4.24 8.70 -5.37
CA SER A 15 5.24 9.59 -4.78
C SER A 15 4.62 10.80 -4.07
N GLY A 16 3.37 11.14 -4.35
CA GLY A 16 2.63 12.21 -3.69
C GLY A 16 2.04 11.81 -2.34
N ALA A 17 1.88 10.50 -2.08
CA ALA A 17 1.38 9.99 -0.82
C ALA A 17 2.45 10.04 0.29
N THR A 18 2.08 10.59 1.46
CA THR A 18 2.93 10.66 2.67
C THR A 18 2.86 9.39 3.53
N SER A 19 1.87 8.54 3.26
CA SER A 19 1.66 7.25 3.92
C SER A 19 1.16 6.22 2.93
N HIS A 20 1.44 4.94 3.19
CA HIS A 20 0.63 3.86 2.62
C HIS A 20 -0.82 4.01 3.11
N MET A 21 -1.81 3.59 2.34
CA MET A 21 -3.22 3.54 2.77
C MET A 21 -4.03 2.62 1.84
N THR A 22 -5.13 2.05 2.31
CA THR A 22 -6.04 1.24 1.48
C THR A 22 -7.46 1.20 2.05
N SER A 23 -8.45 0.99 1.20
CA SER A 23 -9.84 0.67 1.60
C SER A 23 -10.12 -0.81 1.79
N ASP A 24 -9.13 -1.67 1.57
CA ASP A 24 -9.30 -3.11 1.70
C ASP A 24 -8.91 -3.57 3.10
N LYS A 25 -9.90 -4.10 3.84
CA LYS A 25 -9.70 -4.57 5.20
C LYS A 25 -8.97 -5.92 5.25
N ASP A 26 -9.14 -6.75 4.22
CA ASP A 26 -8.52 -8.08 4.13
C ASP A 26 -7.05 -7.97 3.68
N PHE A 27 -6.63 -6.78 3.26
CA PHE A 27 -5.22 -6.44 3.04
C PHE A 27 -4.35 -6.65 4.29
N PHE A 28 -4.88 -6.40 5.49
CA PHE A 28 -4.07 -6.31 6.70
C PHE A 28 -3.80 -7.67 7.33
N THR A 29 -2.56 -7.90 7.78
CA THR A 29 -2.25 -9.06 8.65
C THR A 29 -2.60 -8.78 10.11
N SER A 30 -2.51 -7.52 10.52
CA SER A 30 -3.05 -7.04 11.79
C SER A 30 -3.61 -5.63 11.60
N LEU A 31 -4.72 -5.33 12.26
CA LEU A 31 -5.43 -4.05 12.15
C LEU A 31 -6.01 -3.70 13.52
N ARG A 32 -5.65 -2.52 14.05
CA ARG A 32 -6.23 -1.98 15.28
C ARG A 32 -7.15 -0.79 14.96
N PRO A 33 -8.27 -0.62 15.67
CA PRO A 33 -9.13 0.55 15.50
C PRO A 33 -8.37 1.85 15.79
N MET A 34 -8.43 2.81 14.86
CA MET A 34 -7.81 4.13 15.01
C MET A 34 -8.43 5.09 14.00
N LYS A 35 -8.99 6.21 14.51
CA LYS A 35 -9.54 7.29 13.69
C LYS A 35 -8.46 8.34 13.43
N ALA A 36 -8.29 8.73 12.18
CA ALA A 36 -7.45 9.83 11.76
C ALA A 36 -8.00 10.45 10.48
N THR A 37 -7.80 11.76 10.31
CA THR A 37 -8.11 12.44 9.06
C THR A 37 -7.01 12.19 8.05
N VAL A 38 -7.38 11.73 6.85
CA VAL A 38 -6.50 11.56 5.70
C VAL A 38 -6.87 12.61 4.66
N TYR A 39 -5.89 13.32 4.12
CA TYR A 39 -6.11 14.34 3.09
C TYR A 39 -5.80 13.74 1.72
N LEU A 40 -6.82 13.71 0.86
CA LEU A 40 -6.69 13.27 -0.53
C LEU A 40 -6.37 14.47 -1.42
N ALA A 41 -5.90 14.19 -2.64
CA ALA A 41 -5.47 15.23 -3.59
C ALA A 41 -6.60 16.17 -4.02
N ASP A 42 -7.86 15.74 -3.92
CA ASP A 42 -9.06 16.53 -4.23
C ASP A 42 -9.46 17.50 -3.09
N SER A 43 -8.61 17.67 -2.07
CA SER A 43 -8.84 18.48 -0.87
C SER A 43 -9.97 17.99 0.05
N ASN A 44 -10.63 16.88 -0.28
CA ASN A 44 -11.66 16.31 0.58
C ASN A 44 -10.99 15.45 1.67
N PRO A 45 -11.26 15.74 2.96
CA PRO A 45 -10.78 14.89 4.03
C PRO A 45 -11.54 13.56 4.05
N ALA A 46 -10.82 12.46 4.05
CA ALA A 46 -11.33 11.13 4.35
C ALA A 46 -11.02 10.75 5.80
N GLN A 47 -11.69 9.73 6.32
CA GLN A 47 -11.47 9.23 7.68
C GLN A 47 -10.94 7.80 7.64
N SER A 48 -9.81 7.57 8.30
CA SER A 48 -9.37 6.21 8.59
C SER A 48 -10.22 5.61 9.70
N GLU A 49 -10.39 4.29 9.68
CA GLU A 49 -11.08 3.54 10.74
C GLU A 49 -10.16 2.61 11.51
N GLY A 50 -8.98 2.34 10.96
CA GLY A 50 -7.96 1.54 11.60
C GLY A 50 -6.59 1.91 11.10
N ILE A 51 -5.60 1.39 11.80
CA ILE A 51 -4.21 1.41 11.38
C ILE A 51 -3.65 0.00 11.56
N GLY A 52 -2.89 -0.47 10.58
CA GLY A 52 -2.43 -1.83 10.56
C GLY A 52 -1.14 -2.00 9.79
N GLU A 53 -0.83 -3.26 9.52
CA GLU A 53 0.38 -3.65 8.82
C GLU A 53 0.11 -4.75 7.81
N ARG A 54 1.02 -4.89 6.85
CA ARG A 54 1.03 -6.00 5.88
C ARG A 54 2.45 -6.34 5.46
N TRP A 55 2.74 -7.63 5.40
CA TRP A 55 3.89 -8.14 4.67
C TRP A 55 3.53 -8.36 3.19
N LEU A 56 4.29 -7.74 2.29
CA LEU A 56 4.28 -8.06 0.88
C LEU A 56 5.42 -9.03 0.56
N PHE A 57 5.09 -10.08 -0.20
CA PHE A 57 6.03 -11.09 -0.67
C PHE A 57 6.22 -10.90 -2.18
N CYS A 58 7.29 -10.23 -2.56
CA CYS A 58 7.57 -9.86 -3.94
C CYS A 58 8.56 -10.84 -4.56
N LEU A 59 8.15 -11.51 -5.64
CA LEU A 59 9.06 -12.34 -6.43
C LEU A 59 10.01 -11.42 -7.22
N THR A 60 11.31 -11.59 -7.01
CA THR A 60 12.34 -10.84 -7.72
C THR A 60 12.61 -11.48 -9.10
N PRO A 61 13.24 -10.75 -10.03
CA PRO A 61 13.65 -11.32 -11.32
C PRO A 61 14.61 -12.51 -11.21
N THR A 62 15.31 -12.67 -10.08
CA THR A 62 16.21 -13.80 -9.83
C THR A 62 15.51 -15.01 -9.23
N GLY A 63 14.19 -14.94 -9.00
CA GLY A 63 13.39 -16.02 -8.43
C GLY A 63 13.42 -16.06 -6.89
N THR A 64 14.08 -15.10 -6.23
CA THR A 64 14.03 -14.99 -4.77
C THR A 64 12.77 -14.24 -4.32
N ILE A 65 12.32 -14.48 -3.10
CA ILE A 65 11.23 -13.70 -2.50
C ILE A 65 11.85 -12.57 -1.66
N LYS A 66 11.55 -11.32 -2.03
CA LYS A 66 11.80 -10.16 -1.19
C LYS A 66 10.58 -9.90 -0.32
N MET A 67 10.80 -9.76 0.98
CA MET A 67 9.76 -9.37 1.93
C MET A 67 9.81 -7.86 2.17
N ILE A 68 8.66 -7.19 2.10
CA ILE A 68 8.51 -5.77 2.41
C ILE A 68 7.46 -5.65 3.51
N HIS A 69 7.84 -5.06 4.64
CA HIS A 69 6.91 -4.76 5.72
C HIS A 69 6.34 -3.37 5.53
N LEU A 70 5.01 -3.29 5.42
CA LEU A 70 4.28 -2.04 5.41
C LEU A 70 3.70 -1.85 6.81
N GLU A 71 4.26 -0.89 7.54
CA GLU A 71 3.83 -0.54 8.90
C GLU A 71 2.94 0.71 8.88
N GLU A 72 2.10 0.84 9.91
CA GLU A 72 1.29 2.03 10.18
C GLU A 72 0.44 2.48 8.96
N VAL A 73 -0.14 1.51 8.25
CA VAL A 73 -0.99 1.70 7.06
C VAL A 73 -2.41 2.04 7.52
N PRO A 74 -2.97 3.22 7.23
CA PRO A 74 -4.35 3.54 7.56
C PRO A 74 -5.33 2.78 6.66
N TYR A 75 -6.35 2.22 7.29
CA TYR A 75 -7.52 1.66 6.63
C TYR A 75 -8.56 2.76 6.41
N VAL A 76 -8.83 3.12 5.15
CA VAL A 76 -9.70 4.24 4.75
C VAL A 76 -10.82 3.68 3.85
N PRO A 77 -11.98 3.28 4.40
CA PRO A 77 -13.01 2.59 3.62
C PRO A 77 -13.57 3.40 2.44
N SER A 78 -13.58 4.73 2.54
CA SER A 78 -14.08 5.62 1.49
C SER A 78 -13.10 5.82 0.33
N LEU A 79 -11.90 5.25 0.42
CA LEU A 79 -10.87 5.35 -0.60
C LEU A 79 -11.14 4.39 -1.77
N GLU A 80 -10.91 4.84 -3.00
CA GLU A 80 -10.91 3.93 -4.15
C GLU A 80 -9.53 3.24 -4.26
N GLY A 81 -9.48 1.96 -3.89
CA GLY A 81 -8.26 1.17 -3.91
C GLY A 81 -7.29 1.53 -2.79
N GLY A 82 -5.99 1.52 -3.09
CA GLY A 82 -4.96 1.93 -2.13
C GLY A 82 -3.71 2.49 -2.79
N PHE A 83 -2.85 3.05 -1.95
CA PHE A 83 -1.62 3.74 -2.34
C PHE A 83 -0.43 3.20 -1.56
N LEU A 84 0.66 2.96 -2.28
CA LEU A 84 1.97 2.69 -1.72
C LEU A 84 2.81 3.97 -1.80
N SER A 85 2.98 4.65 -0.67
CA SER A 85 3.88 5.80 -0.58
C SER A 85 5.31 5.40 -0.93
N VAL A 86 5.87 6.03 -1.97
CA VAL A 86 7.28 5.87 -2.34
C VAL A 86 8.20 6.27 -1.19
N GLN A 87 7.87 7.37 -0.49
CA GLN A 87 8.64 7.82 0.66
C GLN A 87 8.72 6.73 1.73
N ARG A 88 7.60 6.09 2.06
CA ARG A 88 7.56 5.02 3.07
C ARG A 88 8.27 3.74 2.62
N LEU A 89 8.13 3.35 1.34
CA LEU A 89 8.93 2.26 0.76
C LEU A 89 10.43 2.52 0.93
N MET A 90 10.88 3.75 0.63
CA MET A 90 12.28 4.14 0.74
C MET A 90 12.77 4.19 2.18
N CYS A 91 11.95 4.70 3.12
CA CYS A 91 12.26 4.64 4.54
C CYS A 91 12.39 3.19 5.05
N GLY A 92 11.62 2.26 4.47
CA GLY A 92 11.73 0.81 4.73
C GLY A 92 12.93 0.13 4.05
N GLY A 93 13.84 0.89 3.44
CA GLY A 93 15.06 0.36 2.82
C GLY A 93 14.88 -0.16 1.39
N CYS A 94 13.73 0.10 0.74
CA CYS A 94 13.57 -0.21 -0.68
C CYS A 94 14.15 0.90 -1.57
N THR A 95 14.58 0.54 -2.77
CA THR A 95 14.83 1.49 -3.85
C THR A 95 13.67 1.44 -4.83
N VAL A 96 13.11 2.61 -5.17
CA VAL A 96 12.05 2.72 -6.17
C VAL A 96 12.61 3.41 -7.42
N THR A 97 12.58 2.70 -8.55
CA THR A 97 13.06 3.20 -9.84
C THR A 97 11.95 3.20 -10.87
N PHE A 98 11.63 4.38 -11.40
CA PHE A 98 10.70 4.53 -12.50
C PHE A 98 11.43 4.46 -13.84
N LYS A 99 10.97 3.58 -14.72
CA LYS A 99 11.34 3.52 -16.13
C LYS A 99 10.11 3.85 -16.98
N ARG A 100 10.28 4.01 -18.29
CA ARG A 100 9.25 4.47 -19.24
C ARG A 100 7.85 3.87 -19.01
N THR A 101 7.77 2.58 -18.71
CA THR A 101 6.50 1.86 -18.54
C THR A 101 6.45 1.01 -17.28
N THR A 102 7.44 1.10 -16.39
CA THR A 102 7.54 0.22 -15.22
C THR A 102 8.01 0.97 -13.99
N CYS A 103 7.49 0.57 -12.84
CA CYS A 103 8.01 0.92 -11.53
C CYS A 103 8.68 -0.33 -10.96
N LEU A 104 9.98 -0.25 -10.67
CA LEU A 104 10.73 -1.32 -10.02
C LEU A 104 10.92 -0.94 -8.55
N ILE A 105 10.55 -1.86 -7.66
CA ILE A 105 10.84 -1.79 -6.23
C ILE A 105 11.89 -2.88 -5.96
N SER A 106 13.08 -2.50 -5.50
CA SER A 106 14.21 -3.40 -5.25
C SER A 106 14.79 -3.29 -3.87
#